data_AF-D4JCP0-F1
#
_entry.id   AF-D4JCP0-F1
#
_cell.length_a   1.000
_cell.length_b   1.000
_cell.length_c   1.000
_cell.angle_alpha   90.00
_cell.angle_beta   90.00
_cell.angle_gamma   90.00
#
_symmetry.space_group_name_H-M   'P 1'
#
loop_
_entity.id
_entity.type
_entity.pdbx_description
1 polymer ?
#
loop_
_entity_poly.entity_id
_entity_poly.type
_entity_poly.pdbx_seq_one_letter_code
_entity_poly.pdbx_strand_id
1 'polypeptide(L)'
;MNKILKLGVFLAVVSAIAGGALAFANEMTAPVIAANNEKTEKAALLQMYPDASESDFEEVEFKSESTTVQKVYKYNDLFIFNMKVSGYEDGTTFLVSINSNDKIIDNFLAMSNGDTKGLGSKVLEG
;
A
#
# COMPACT_ATOMS: atom_id res chain seq x y z
N MET A 1 2.40 37.59 33.63
CA MET A 1 2.85 36.18 33.54
C MET A 1 1.71 35.16 33.50
N ASN A 2 0.71 35.23 34.39
CA ASN A 2 -0.38 34.23 34.47
C ASN A 2 -1.20 34.00 33.18
N LYS A 3 -1.36 35.01 32.31
CA LYS A 3 -2.12 34.86 31.05
C LYS A 3 -1.41 33.99 30.02
N ILE A 4 -0.09 34.14 29.89
CA ILE A 4 0.72 33.36 28.93
C ILE A 4 0.78 31.90 29.37
N LEU A 5 0.99 31.66 30.68
CA LEU A 5 0.99 30.31 31.25
C LEU A 5 -0.38 29.63 31.09
N LYS A 6 -1.48 30.35 31.38
CA LYS A 6 -2.85 29.84 31.20
C LYS A 6 -3.15 29.49 29.74
N LEU A 7 -2.70 30.32 28.80
CA LEU A 7 -2.89 30.05 27.37
C LEU A 7 -2.09 28.82 26.91
N GLY A 8 -0.83 28.69 27.35
CA GLY A 8 0.00 27.52 27.04
C GLY A 8 -0.59 26.23 27.57
N VAL A 9 -1.07 26.23 28.83
CA VAL A 9 -1.75 25.06 29.42
C VAL A 9 -3.04 24.74 28.68
N PHE A 10 -3.85 25.75 28.35
CA PHE A 10 -5.08 25.54 27.58
C PHE A 10 -4.79 24.89 26.21
N LEU A 11 -3.79 25.39 25.49
CA LEU A 11 -3.40 24.83 24.20
C LEU A 11 -2.87 23.40 24.34
N ALA A 12 -2.06 23.11 25.36
CA ALA A 12 -1.57 21.77 25.64
C ALA A 12 -2.71 20.77 25.89
N VAL A 13 -3.74 21.18 26.64
CA VAL A 13 -4.92 20.34 26.91
C VAL A 13 -5.71 20.07 25.62
N VAL A 14 -5.98 21.10 24.81
CA VAL A 14 -6.71 20.93 23.55
C VAL A 14 -5.92 20.04 22.59
N SER A 15 -4.61 20.24 22.47
CA SER A 15 -3.73 19.39 21.65
C SER A 15 -3.70 17.94 22.15
N ALA A 16 -3.68 17.72 23.47
CA ALA A 16 -3.71 16.38 24.04
C ALA A 16 -5.04 15.66 23.74
N ILE A 17 -6.17 16.38 23.82
CA ILE A 17 -7.49 15.84 23.47
C ILE A 17 -7.54 15.51 21.97
N ALA A 18 -7.12 16.43 21.10
CA ALA A 18 -7.14 16.22 19.65
C ALA A 18 -6.20 15.08 19.21
N GLY A 19 -4.97 15.07 19.73
CA GLY A 19 -4.00 14.00 19.48
C GLY A 19 -4.47 12.65 20.01
N GLY A 20 -5.08 12.63 21.20
CA GLY A 20 -5.67 11.43 21.78
C GLY A 20 -6.82 10.88 20.96
N ALA A 21 -7.74 11.73 20.50
CA ALA A 21 -8.85 11.33 19.62
C ALA A 21 -8.33 10.78 18.28
N LEU A 22 -7.32 11.42 17.67
CA LEU A 22 -6.71 10.97 16.43
C LEU A 22 -6.00 9.62 16.60
N ALA A 23 -5.25 9.44 17.69
CA ALA A 23 -4.56 8.20 18.00
C ALA A 23 -5.54 7.04 18.21
N PHE A 24 -6.62 7.27 18.95
CA PHE A 24 -7.67 6.28 19.17
C PHE A 24 -8.37 5.88 17.86
N ALA A 25 -8.73 6.86 17.03
CA ALA A 25 -9.31 6.58 15.72
C ALA A 25 -8.36 5.74 14.86
N ASN A 26 -7.07 6.11 14.81
CA ASN A 26 -6.06 5.37 14.07
C ASN A 26 -5.89 3.93 14.57
N GLU A 27 -5.84 3.71 15.89
CA GLU A 27 -5.72 2.38 16.50
C GLU A 27 -6.89 1.47 16.13
N MET A 28 -8.11 2.02 16.07
CA MET A 28 -9.28 1.26 15.63
C MET A 28 -9.29 0.99 14.12
N THR A 29 -8.85 1.93 13.30
CA THR A 29 -8.93 1.80 11.82
C THR A 29 -7.76 1.05 11.21
N ALA A 30 -6.56 1.14 11.78
CA ALA A 30 -5.34 0.51 11.27
C ALA A 30 -5.48 -1.01 10.99
N PRO A 31 -6.02 -1.84 11.90
CA PRO A 31 -6.14 -3.28 11.62
C PRO A 31 -7.13 -3.58 10.49
N VAL A 32 -8.21 -2.79 10.38
CA VAL A 32 -9.20 -2.95 9.30
C VAL A 32 -8.60 -2.55 7.95
N ILE A 33 -7.82 -1.47 7.91
CA ILE A 33 -7.09 -1.05 6.71
C ILE A 33 -6.10 -2.12 6.29
N ALA A 34 -5.33 -2.69 7.23
CA ALA A 34 -4.38 -3.75 6.95
C ALA A 34 -5.07 -4.98 6.33
N ALA A 35 -6.17 -5.45 6.93
CA ALA A 35 -6.93 -6.59 6.42
C ALA A 35 -7.53 -6.32 5.03
N ASN A 36 -8.05 -5.11 4.79
CA ASN A 36 -8.60 -4.74 3.48
C ASN A 36 -7.51 -4.63 2.41
N ASN A 37 -6.33 -4.11 2.75
CA ASN A 37 -5.18 -4.05 1.85
C ASN A 37 -4.72 -5.46 1.47
N GLU A 38 -4.58 -6.36 2.46
CA GLU A 38 -4.22 -7.76 2.22
C GLU A 38 -5.25 -8.46 1.33
N LYS A 39 -6.55 -8.25 1.60
CA LYS A 39 -7.62 -8.81 0.76
C LYS A 39 -7.57 -8.30 -0.68
N THR A 40 -7.32 -7.01 -0.86
CA THR A 40 -7.23 -6.39 -2.20
C THR A 40 -6.01 -6.91 -2.96
N GLU A 41 -4.89 -7.07 -2.26
CA GLU A 41 -3.66 -7.66 -2.80
C GLU A 41 -3.86 -9.11 -3.24
N LYS A 42 -4.44 -9.96 -2.39
CA LYS A 42 -4.75 -11.35 -2.75
C LYS A 42 -5.74 -11.45 -3.91
N ALA A 43 -6.77 -10.61 -3.93
CA ALA A 43 -7.70 -10.54 -5.05
C ALA A 43 -6.99 -10.14 -6.36
N ALA A 44 -6.03 -9.22 -6.31
CA ALA A 44 -5.23 -8.82 -7.47
C ALA A 44 -4.28 -9.94 -7.93
N LEU A 45 -3.69 -10.70 -7.03
CA LEU A 45 -2.89 -11.89 -7.36
C LEU A 45 -3.74 -12.95 -8.09
N LEU A 46 -4.95 -13.23 -7.59
CA LEU A 46 -5.90 -14.14 -8.25
C LEU A 46 -6.43 -13.58 -9.58
N GLN A 47 -6.51 -12.25 -9.72
CA GLN A 47 -6.84 -11.63 -11.00
C GLN A 47 -5.73 -11.86 -12.04
N MET A 48 -4.46 -11.78 -11.62
CA MET A 48 -3.32 -12.07 -12.50
C MET A 48 -3.22 -13.56 -12.87
N TYR A 49 -3.59 -14.45 -11.94
CA TYR A 49 -3.56 -15.92 -12.13
C TYR A 49 -4.86 -16.58 -11.63
N PRO A 50 -5.93 -16.60 -12.46
CA PRO A 50 -7.24 -17.09 -12.05
C PRO A 50 -7.30 -18.58 -11.67
N ASP A 51 -6.35 -19.38 -12.17
CA ASP A 51 -6.26 -20.82 -11.88
C ASP A 51 -5.48 -21.13 -10.59
N ALA A 52 -4.86 -20.12 -9.96
CA ALA A 52 -4.13 -20.28 -8.71
C ALA A 52 -5.06 -20.20 -7.49
N SER A 53 -4.61 -20.76 -6.37
CA SER A 53 -5.20 -20.54 -5.04
C SER A 53 -4.40 -19.52 -4.25
N GLU A 54 -5.01 -18.85 -3.26
CA GLU A 54 -4.29 -17.87 -2.41
C GLU A 54 -3.05 -18.47 -1.72
N SER A 55 -3.10 -19.77 -1.39
CA SER A 55 -2.00 -20.50 -0.76
C SER A 55 -0.80 -20.75 -1.68
N ASP A 56 -0.95 -20.54 -2.98
CA ASP A 56 0.12 -20.81 -3.95
C ASP A 56 1.11 -19.64 -4.04
N PHE A 57 0.73 -18.47 -3.51
CA PHE A 57 1.57 -17.27 -3.46
C PHE A 57 2.32 -17.23 -2.13
N GLU A 58 3.64 -17.40 -2.20
CA GLU A 58 4.52 -17.29 -1.03
C GLU A 58 5.09 -15.88 -0.94
N GLU A 59 4.85 -15.17 0.17
CA GLU A 59 5.53 -13.89 0.43
C GLU A 59 7.01 -14.15 0.75
N VAL A 60 7.89 -13.51 0.00
CA VAL A 60 9.34 -13.69 0.12
C VAL A 60 9.93 -12.49 0.86
N GLU A 61 10.62 -12.75 1.96
CA GLU A 61 11.45 -11.74 2.60
C GLU A 61 12.61 -11.35 1.69
N PHE A 62 12.77 -10.06 1.47
CA PHE A 62 13.83 -9.53 0.62
C PHE A 62 14.51 -8.35 1.29
N LYS A 63 15.80 -8.21 1.04
CA LYS A 63 16.56 -7.02 1.41
C LYS A 63 16.85 -6.24 0.14
N SER A 64 16.37 -5.01 0.08
CA SER A 64 16.56 -4.13 -1.07
C SER A 64 16.80 -2.71 -0.62
N GLU A 65 17.56 -1.99 -1.44
CA GLU A 65 17.72 -0.53 -1.34
C GLU A 65 16.55 0.21 -2.01
N SER A 66 15.63 -0.53 -2.65
CA SER A 66 14.46 0.06 -3.29
C SER A 66 13.48 0.62 -2.26
N THR A 67 13.04 1.85 -2.50
CA THR A 67 11.99 2.50 -1.72
C THR A 67 10.58 2.24 -2.26
N THR A 68 10.47 1.62 -3.44
CA THR A 68 9.19 1.44 -4.15
C THR A 68 8.62 0.05 -3.98
N VAL A 69 9.47 -0.99 -3.90
CA VAL A 69 9.02 -2.38 -3.69
C VAL A 69 8.57 -2.53 -2.24
N GLN A 70 7.30 -2.85 -2.04
CA GLN A 70 6.70 -3.05 -0.73
C GLN A 70 6.74 -4.51 -0.31
N LYS A 71 6.43 -5.42 -1.25
CA LYS A 71 6.40 -6.87 -1.04
C LYS A 71 6.80 -7.60 -2.30
N VAL A 72 7.23 -8.84 -2.14
CA VAL A 72 7.50 -9.76 -3.25
C VAL A 72 6.80 -11.09 -2.96
N TYR A 73 6.05 -11.58 -3.94
CA TYR A 73 5.48 -12.92 -3.91
C TYR A 73 6.24 -13.82 -4.87
N LYS A 74 6.33 -15.10 -4.54
CA LYS A 74 6.77 -16.15 -5.45
C LYS A 74 5.59 -17.04 -5.82
N TYR A 75 5.46 -17.34 -7.10
CA TYR A 75 4.49 -18.28 -7.64
C TYR A 75 5.16 -19.05 -8.78
N ASN A 76 5.41 -20.35 -8.60
CA ASN A 76 6.22 -21.16 -9.52
C ASN A 76 7.59 -20.51 -9.82
N ASP A 77 7.88 -20.25 -11.09
CA ASP A 77 9.09 -19.57 -11.56
C ASP A 77 8.95 -18.04 -11.64
N LEU A 78 7.85 -17.47 -11.12
CA LEU A 78 7.56 -16.03 -11.18
C LEU A 78 7.84 -15.37 -9.83
N PHE A 79 8.45 -14.18 -9.90
CA PHE A 79 8.48 -13.23 -8.80
C PHE A 79 7.52 -12.07 -9.11
N ILE A 80 6.58 -11.83 -8.22
CA ILE A 80 5.53 -10.81 -8.36
C ILE A 80 5.84 -9.69 -7.37
N PHE A 81 6.16 -8.51 -7.89
CA PHE A 81 6.55 -7.35 -7.10
C PHE A 81 5.33 -6.46 -6.86
N ASN A 82 4.97 -6.26 -5.59
CA ASN A 82 4.07 -5.17 -5.20
C ASN A 82 4.89 -3.89 -5.06
N MET A 83 4.63 -2.94 -5.94
CA MET A 83 5.37 -1.70 -6.05
C MET A 83 4.46 -0.50 -5.84
N LYS A 84 4.80 0.39 -4.92
CA LYS A 84 4.21 1.71 -4.81
C LYS A 84 5.16 2.74 -5.41
N VAL A 85 4.70 3.43 -6.45
CA VAL A 85 5.50 4.41 -7.19
C VAL A 85 4.85 5.78 -7.08
N SER A 86 5.65 6.81 -6.81
CA SER A 86 5.20 8.21 -6.75
C SER A 86 4.63 8.68 -8.09
N GLY A 87 3.56 9.47 -8.05
CA GLY A 87 2.97 10.13 -9.22
C GLY A 87 2.91 11.65 -9.02
N TYR A 88 1.88 12.28 -9.60
CA TYR A 88 1.65 13.71 -9.45
C TYR A 88 1.12 14.05 -8.05
N GLU A 89 0.28 13.18 -7.49
CA GLU A 89 -0.21 13.24 -6.11
C GLU A 89 0.25 11.97 -5.35
N ASP A 90 -0.67 11.06 -5.03
CA ASP A 90 -0.37 9.87 -4.23
C ASP A 90 0.25 8.71 -5.04
N GLY A 91 0.26 8.84 -6.37
CA GLY A 91 0.89 7.88 -7.28
C GLY A 91 0.08 6.60 -7.52
N THR A 92 0.78 5.52 -7.87
CA THR A 92 0.15 4.27 -8.31
C THR A 92 0.80 3.05 -7.64
N THR A 93 -0.03 2.08 -7.26
CA THR A 93 0.41 0.76 -6.82
C THR A 93 0.24 -0.25 -7.96
N PHE A 94 1.30 -0.99 -8.25
CA PHE A 94 1.36 -2.01 -9.30
C PHE A 94 1.73 -3.37 -8.73
N LEU A 95 1.21 -4.43 -9.36
CA LEU A 95 1.81 -5.76 -9.34
C LEU A 95 2.50 -6.00 -10.68
N VAL A 96 3.76 -6.41 -10.62
CA VAL A 96 4.53 -6.77 -11.82
C VAL A 96 5.13 -8.14 -11.61
N SER A 97 4.81 -9.11 -12.46
CA SER A 97 5.44 -10.43 -12.39
C SER A 97 6.57 -10.55 -13.41
N ILE A 98 7.68 -11.12 -12.95
CA ILE A 98 8.86 -11.35 -13.77
C ILE A 98 9.24 -12.82 -13.63
N ASN A 99 9.44 -13.48 -14.77
CA ASN A 99 9.92 -14.84 -14.80
C ASN A 99 11.40 -14.89 -14.39
N SER A 100 11.70 -15.75 -13.42
CA SER A 100 13.03 -15.86 -12.83
C SER A 100 14.06 -16.49 -13.75
N ASN A 101 13.64 -17.26 -14.76
CA ASN A 101 14.51 -17.96 -15.69
C ASN A 101 15.02 -17.03 -16.80
N ASP A 102 14.12 -16.34 -17.50
CA ASP A 102 14.43 -15.50 -18.67
C ASP A 102 14.39 -13.99 -18.40
N LYS A 103 13.92 -13.57 -17.21
CA LYS A 103 13.78 -12.17 -16.78
C LYS A 103 12.74 -11.37 -17.57
N ILE A 104 11.81 -12.04 -18.24
CA ILE A 104 10.73 -11.41 -18.99
C ILE A 104 9.57 -11.09 -18.04
N ILE A 105 8.90 -9.94 -18.29
CA ILE A 105 7.65 -9.59 -17.59
C ILE A 105 6.56 -10.55 -18.08
N ASP A 106 5.98 -11.29 -17.15
CA ASP A 106 4.90 -12.24 -17.44
C ASP A 106 3.54 -11.54 -17.42
N ASN A 107 3.29 -10.69 -16.42
CA ASN A 107 2.03 -10.00 -16.23
C ASN A 107 2.24 -8.67 -15.48
N PHE A 108 1.30 -7.74 -15.66
CA PHE A 108 1.32 -6.39 -15.11
C PHE A 108 -0.11 -5.97 -14.76
N LEU A 109 -0.30 -5.47 -13.54
CA LEU A 109 -1.60 -5.01 -13.07
C LEU A 109 -1.45 -3.74 -12.24
N ALA A 110 -2.17 -2.69 -12.61
CA ALA A 110 -2.29 -1.49 -11.79
C ALA A 110 -3.45 -1.66 -10.80
N MET A 111 -3.14 -1.68 -9.50
CA MET A 111 -4.12 -1.97 -8.44
C MET A 111 -4.89 -0.73 -7.99
N SER A 112 -4.20 0.41 -7.87
CA SER A 112 -4.78 1.65 -7.39
C SER A 112 -3.98 2.84 -7.87
N ASN A 113 -4.67 3.96 -8.10
CA ASN A 113 -4.08 5.23 -8.47
C ASN A 113 -4.72 6.32 -7.61
N GLY A 114 -3.88 7.18 -7.03
CA GLY A 114 -4.30 8.33 -6.24
C GLY A 114 -3.93 9.66 -6.89
N ASP A 115 -3.71 9.68 -8.21
CA ASP A 115 -3.54 10.91 -8.98
C ASP A 115 -4.90 11.44 -9.47
N THR A 116 -4.88 12.54 -10.22
CA THR A 116 -6.09 13.22 -10.70
C THR A 116 -7.03 12.27 -11.46
N LYS A 117 -8.26 12.10 -10.94
CA LYS A 117 -9.31 11.28 -11.53
C LYS A 117 -9.62 11.71 -12.97
N GLY A 118 -9.67 10.76 -13.90
CA GLY A 118 -9.92 10.98 -15.33
C GLY A 118 -8.67 11.35 -16.13
N LEU A 119 -7.53 11.59 -15.48
CA LEU A 119 -6.23 11.77 -16.11
C LEU A 119 -5.26 10.66 -15.69
N GLY A 120 -4.83 10.66 -14.43
CA GLY A 120 -3.91 9.66 -13.87
C GLY A 120 -4.58 8.30 -13.69
N SER A 121 -5.87 8.30 -13.32
CA SER A 121 -6.63 7.06 -13.10
C SER A 121 -6.76 6.15 -14.33
N LYS A 122 -6.46 6.66 -15.54
CA LYS A 122 -6.46 5.88 -16.78
C LYS A 122 -5.46 4.73 -16.76
N VAL A 123 -4.44 4.80 -15.91
CA VAL A 123 -3.48 3.71 -15.72
C VAL A 123 -4.14 2.42 -15.21
N LEU A 124 -5.33 2.51 -14.61
CA LEU A 124 -6.12 1.37 -14.13
C LEU A 124 -7.02 0.73 -15.20
N GLU A 125 -7.09 1.31 -16.40
CA GLU A 125 -7.97 0.85 -17.49
C GLU A 125 -7.27 -0.11 -18.46
N GLY A 126 -5.98 -0.42 -18.21
CA GLY A 126 -5.12 -1.25 -19.05
C GLY A 126 -5.26 -2.75 -18.84
#